data_AF-A0A417QS39-F1
#
_entry.id   AF-A0A417QS39-F1
#
_cell.length_a   1.000
_cell.length_b   1.000
_cell.length_c   1.000
_cell.angle_alpha   90.00
_cell.angle_beta   90.00
_cell.angle_gamma   90.00
#
_symmetry.space_group_name_H-M   'P 1'
#
loop_
_entity.id
_entity.type
_entity.pdbx_description
1 polymer ?
#
loop_
_entity_poly.entity_id
_entity_poly.type
_entity_poly.pdbx_seq_one_letter_code
_entity_poly.pdbx_strand_id
1 'polypeptide(L)' 'MDVRKTGKFIAQCRHEKNLTQKELGDRLNVTDRAVSKWENGVSQTKRY' A
#
# COMPACT_ATOMS: atom_id res chain seq x y z
N MET A 1 7.44 12.53 -8.44
CA MET A 1 7.45 11.36 -7.53
C MET A 1 6.44 10.35 -8.07
N ASP A 2 6.89 9.21 -8.64
CA ASP A 2 5.99 8.18 -9.16
C ASP A 2 5.40 7.35 -8.00
N VAL A 3 4.14 7.60 -7.68
CA VAL A 3 3.36 6.80 -6.72
C VAL A 3 3.37 5.30 -7.05
N ARG A 4 3.49 4.95 -8.33
CA ARG A 4 3.62 3.56 -8.82
C ARG A 4 4.93 2.88 -8.41
N LYS A 5 6.04 3.62 -8.39
CA LYS A 5 7.34 3.08 -7.93
C LYS A 5 7.33 2.85 -6.42
N THR A 6 6.76 3.80 -5.69
CA THR A 6 6.61 3.71 -4.23
C THR A 6 5.69 2.56 -3.83
N GLY A 7 4.57 2.37 -4.52
CA GLY A 7 3.65 1.25 -4.28
C GLY A 7 4.30 -0.11 -4.47
N LYS A 8 5.03 -0.31 -5.59
CA LYS A 8 5.80 -1.54 -5.81
C LYS A 8 6.86 -1.78 -4.74
N PHE A 9 7.54 -0.74 -4.28
CA PHE A 9 8.55 -0.85 -3.24
C PHE A 9 7.93 -1.28 -1.90
N ILE A 10 6.79 -0.68 -1.52
CA ILE A 10 6.05 -1.07 -0.31
C ILE A 10 5.61 -2.54 -0.40
N ALA A 11 5.07 -2.97 -1.55
CA ALA A 11 4.67 -4.35 -1.76
C ALA A 11 5.84 -5.33 -1.66
N GLN A 12 7.00 -4.96 -2.23
CA GLN A 12 8.20 -5.77 -2.13
C GLN A 12 8.68 -5.89 -0.68
N CYS A 13 8.82 -4.77 0.05
CA CYS A 13 9.20 -4.79 1.46
C CYS A 13 8.21 -5.58 2.33
N ARG A 14 6.90 -5.51 2.01
CA ARG A 14 5.86 -6.30 2.69
C ARG A 14 6.12 -7.80 2.51
N HIS A 15 6.41 -8.23 1.29
CA HIS A 15 6.72 -9.63 0.98
C HIS A 15 8.04 -10.09 1.61
N GLU A 16 9.09 -9.29 1.57
CA GLU A 16 10.38 -9.60 2.22
C GLU A 16 10.23 -9.81 3.73
N LYS A 17 9.32 -9.07 4.36
CA LYS A 17 9.03 -9.18 5.79
C LYS A 17 7.93 -10.21 6.11
N ASN A 18 7.39 -10.91 5.11
CA ASN A 18 6.24 -11.82 5.25
C ASN A 18 5.04 -11.19 5.99
N LEU A 19 4.79 -9.90 5.75
CA LEU A 19 3.70 -9.16 6.39
C LEU A 19 2.45 -9.18 5.52
N THR A 20 1.28 -9.17 6.15
CA THR A 20 0.02 -8.88 5.48
C THR A 20 -0.19 -7.37 5.32
N GLN A 21 -1.09 -6.94 4.43
CA GLN A 21 -1.45 -5.52 4.29
C GLN A 21 -2.00 -4.96 5.61
N LYS A 22 -2.70 -5.80 6.39
CA LYS A 22 -3.21 -5.46 7.71
C LYS A 22 -2.08 -5.26 8.71
N GLU A 23 -1.14 -6.19 8.83
CA GLU A 23 -0.01 -6.05 9.76
C GLU A 23 0.91 -4.88 9.41
N LEU A 24 1.12 -4.63 8.11
CA LEU A 24 1.84 -3.45 7.66
C LEU A 24 1.07 -2.17 8.03
N GLY A 25 -0.25 -2.19 7.86
CA GLY A 25 -1.14 -1.11 8.29
C GLY A 25 -1.06 -0.86 9.78
N ASP A 26 -1.19 -1.89 10.60
CA ASP A 26 -1.11 -1.84 12.06
C ASP A 26 0.24 -1.26 12.52
N ARG A 27 1.35 -1.64 11.88
CA ARG A 27 2.69 -1.10 12.17
C ARG A 27 2.85 0.38 11.80
N LEU A 28 2.22 0.79 10.69
CA LEU A 28 2.26 2.17 10.20
C LEU A 28 1.13 3.02 10.77
N ASN A 29 0.31 2.44 11.65
CA ASN A 29 -0.90 3.04 12.20
C ASN A 29 -1.87 3.57 11.12
N VAL A 30 -1.95 2.84 10.00
CA VAL A 30 -2.85 3.11 8.88
C VAL A 30 -3.74 1.91 8.60
N THR A 31 -4.81 2.13 7.86
CA THR A 31 -5.70 1.03 7.46
C THR A 31 -5.09 0.19 6.34
N ASP A 32 -5.46 -1.10 6.30
CA ASP A 32 -5.17 -2.02 5.20
C ASP A 32 -5.57 -1.42 3.83
N ARG A 33 -6.66 -0.65 3.81
CA ARG A 33 -7.13 0.09 2.63
C ARG A 33 -6.15 1.17 2.18
N ALA A 34 -5.46 1.84 3.11
CA ALA A 34 -4.43 2.82 2.78
C ALA A 34 -3.20 2.14 2.16
N VAL A 35 -2.77 1.01 2.75
CA VAL A 35 -1.69 0.16 2.20
C VAL A 35 -2.04 -0.31 0.78
N SER A 36 -3.27 -0.79 0.57
CA SER A 36 -3.74 -1.21 -0.76
C SER A 36 -3.76 -0.07 -1.78
N LYS A 37 -4.13 1.15 -1.38
CA LYS A 37 -4.05 2.35 -2.23
C LYS A 37 -2.60 2.70 -2.60
N TRP A 38 -1.68 2.56 -1.66
CA TRP A 38 -0.26 2.80 -1.91
C TRP A 38 0.31 1.77 -2.88
N GLU A 39 0.07 0.48 -2.63
CA GLU A 39 0.58 -0.62 -3.47
C GLU A 39 0.03 -0.59 -4.89
N ASN A 40 -1.28 -0.34 -5.07
CA ASN A 40 -1.93 -0.37 -6.37
C ASN A 40 -1.92 0.98 -7.11
N GLY A 41 -1.55 2.09 -6.44
CA GLY A 41 -1.48 3.42 -7.05
C GLY A 41 -2.83 3.97 -7.56
N VAL A 42 -3.95 3.31 -7.26
CA VAL A 42 -5.30 3.76 -7.61
C VAL A 42 -5.79 4.73 -6.54
N SER A 43 -5.53 6.02 -6.78
CA SER A 43 -6.48 7.03 -6.31
C SER A 43 -7.77 6.74 -7.07
N GLN A 44 -8.78 6.20 -6.39
CA GLN A 44 -10.10 6.00 -6.94
C GLN A 44 -10.63 7.40 -7.30
N THR A 45 -10.28 7.91 -8.48
CA THR A 45 -10.93 9.07 -9.07
C THR A 45 -12.37 8.65 -9.19
N LYS A 46 -13.20 9.17 -8.28
CA LYS A 46 -14.65 9.05 -8.26
C LYS A 46 -15.14 9.09 -9.71
N ARG A 47 -15.53 7.94 -10.26
CA ARG A 47 -16.51 7.93 -11.36
C ARG A 47 -17.84 8.20 -10.66
N TYR A 48 -18.19 9.49 -10.61
CA TYR A 48 -19.59 9.92 -10.48
C TYR A 48 -20.30 9.64 -11.80
#